data_AF-A0A9C8AKK7-F1
#
_entry.id   AF-A0A9C8AKK7-F1
#
_cell.length_a   1.000
_cell.length_b   1.000
_cell.length_c   1.000
_cell.angle_alpha   90.00
_cell.angle_beta   90.00
_cell.angle_gamma   90.00
#
_symmetry.space_group_name_H-M   'P 1'
#
loop_
_entity.id
_entity.type
_entity.pdbx_description
1 polymer ?
#
loop_
_entity_poly.entity_id
_entity_poly.type
_entity_poly.pdbx_seq_one_letter_code
_entity_poly.pdbx_strand_id
1 'polypeptide(L)'
;GEEGVFANGEELEGGPVRFFLGAAANPFADPFDFRPYRLAKKVKAGAHFIQTQIFFNVPKFAEYMRRVRDLGLHEKVYILAGVAPIKSYGAARYMATKVPGMDVPEEIVERMRKTPKEKRKEEGIKICVEVIQQLREIPGVAGVHIMAIEWEEAVPQIVEMAGLLPRPEV
;
A
#
# COMPACT_ATOMS: atom_id res chain seq x y z
N GLY A 1 -28.06 7.50 -9.10
CA GLY A 1 -27.47 6.50 -8.17
C GLY A 1 -27.31 5.16 -8.87
N GLU A 2 -27.16 4.06 -8.14
CA GLU A 2 -27.10 2.70 -8.73
C GLU A 2 -28.35 2.34 -9.56
N GLU A 3 -29.47 3.04 -9.32
CA GLU A 3 -30.72 2.91 -10.08
C GLU A 3 -30.75 3.72 -11.38
N GLY A 4 -29.71 4.51 -11.69
CA GLY A 4 -29.70 5.31 -12.91
C GLY A 4 -30.68 6.48 -12.89
N VAL A 5 -31.06 6.97 -11.70
CA VAL A 5 -31.95 8.14 -11.53
C VAL A 5 -31.28 9.21 -10.68
N PHE A 6 -31.52 10.48 -11.00
CA PHE A 6 -31.16 11.65 -10.21
C PHE A 6 -32.09 11.81 -9.00
N ALA A 7 -31.69 12.62 -8.02
CA ALA A 7 -32.49 12.86 -6.82
C ALA A 7 -33.84 13.56 -7.09
N ASN A 8 -33.99 14.21 -8.25
CA ASN A 8 -35.23 14.82 -8.73
C ASN A 8 -36.13 13.84 -9.51
N GLY A 9 -35.76 12.57 -9.64
CA GLY A 9 -36.53 11.54 -10.34
C GLY A 9 -36.26 11.44 -11.85
N GLU A 10 -35.38 12.28 -12.40
CA GLU A 10 -35.00 12.19 -13.82
C GLU A 10 -34.02 11.04 -14.06
N GLU A 11 -34.18 10.33 -15.18
CA GLU A 11 -33.24 9.29 -15.57
C GLU A 11 -31.86 9.89 -15.92
N LEU A 12 -30.81 9.19 -15.51
CA LEU A 12 -29.44 9.49 -15.89
C LEU A 12 -29.22 9.05 -17.34
N GLU A 13 -28.95 10.01 -18.20
CA GLU A 13 -28.57 9.75 -19.58
C GLU A 13 -27.28 8.90 -19.58
N GLY A 14 -27.33 7.71 -20.20
CA GLY A 14 -26.25 6.71 -20.16
C GLY A 14 -26.38 5.63 -19.06
N GLY A 15 -27.45 5.68 -18.26
CA GLY A 15 -27.78 4.65 -17.27
C GLY A 15 -26.98 4.74 -15.96
N PRO A 16 -27.01 3.68 -15.13
CA PRO A 16 -26.34 3.67 -13.83
C PRO A 16 -24.82 3.85 -13.93
N VAL A 17 -24.30 4.84 -13.20
CA VAL A 17 -22.85 5.04 -13.04
C VAL A 17 -22.29 3.96 -12.11
N ARG A 18 -21.39 3.12 -12.63
CA ARG A 18 -20.69 2.09 -11.85
C ARG A 18 -19.35 2.62 -11.35
N PHE A 19 -19.24 2.84 -10.04
CA PHE A 19 -17.99 3.27 -9.42
C PHE A 19 -17.13 2.08 -9.00
N PHE A 20 -15.82 2.18 -9.22
CA PHE A 20 -14.85 1.25 -8.63
C PHE A 20 -14.36 1.80 -7.29
N LEU A 21 -15.14 1.54 -6.24
CA LEU A 21 -14.94 2.11 -4.90
C LEU A 21 -13.63 1.63 -4.24
N GLY A 22 -12.80 2.56 -3.80
CA GLY A 22 -11.59 2.29 -3.03
C GLY A 22 -11.76 2.60 -1.54
N ALA A 23 -11.00 1.90 -0.69
CA ALA A 23 -10.90 2.24 0.73
C ALA A 23 -9.47 2.13 1.27
N ALA A 24 -9.11 2.97 2.22
CA ALA A 24 -7.82 2.88 2.90
C ALA A 24 -7.80 1.76 3.96
N ALA A 25 -6.65 1.18 4.28
CA ALA A 25 -6.47 0.31 5.45
C ALA A 25 -5.12 0.58 6.14
N ASN A 26 -5.09 0.58 7.47
CA ASN A 26 -3.81 0.55 8.19
C ASN A 26 -3.64 -0.87 8.77
N PRO A 27 -2.72 -1.70 8.22
CA PRO A 27 -2.47 -3.06 8.68
C PRO A 27 -1.94 -3.13 10.11
N PHE A 28 -1.33 -2.07 10.64
CA PHE A 28 -0.52 -2.10 11.86
C PHE A 28 -1.03 -1.22 13.00
N ALA A 29 -2.14 -0.51 12.81
CA ALA A 29 -2.77 0.23 13.89
C ALA A 29 -3.29 -0.71 15.00
N ASP A 30 -3.17 -0.30 16.26
CA ASP A 30 -3.57 -1.11 17.41
C ASP A 30 -5.09 -1.14 17.64
N PRO A 31 -5.68 -2.30 18.01
CA PRO A 31 -5.05 -3.63 18.07
C PRO A 31 -4.86 -4.25 16.67
N PHE A 32 -3.68 -4.85 16.44
CA PHE A 32 -3.29 -5.51 15.19
C PHE A 32 -4.25 -6.65 14.80
N ASP A 33 -4.62 -7.49 15.76
CA ASP A 33 -5.44 -8.68 15.50
C ASP A 33 -6.83 -8.36 14.96
N PHE A 34 -7.31 -7.15 15.23
CA PHE A 34 -8.63 -6.70 14.79
C PHE A 34 -8.61 -6.03 13.40
N ARG A 35 -7.42 -5.78 12.82
CA ARG A 35 -7.30 -5.08 11.52
C ARG A 35 -7.96 -5.82 10.36
N PRO A 36 -7.79 -7.16 10.20
CA PRO A 36 -8.48 -7.89 9.13
C PRO A 36 -10.01 -7.80 9.22
N TYR A 37 -10.58 -7.79 10.43
CA TYR A 37 -12.03 -7.61 10.62
C TYR A 37 -12.52 -6.21 10.28
N ARG A 38 -11.71 -5.17 10.52
CA ARG A 38 -12.02 -3.81 10.05
C ARG A 38 -11.98 -3.72 8.53
N LEU A 39 -11.04 -4.42 7.89
CA LEU A 39 -11.05 -4.55 6.44
C LEU A 39 -12.33 -5.27 5.97
N ALA A 40 -12.73 -6.38 6.61
CA ALA A 40 -13.96 -7.08 6.27
C ALA A 40 -15.20 -6.17 6.29
N LYS A 41 -15.30 -5.23 7.25
CA LYS A 41 -16.38 -4.24 7.29
C LYS A 41 -16.38 -3.32 6.07
N LYS A 42 -15.20 -2.94 5.55
CA LYS A 42 -15.07 -2.10 4.34
C LYS A 42 -15.42 -2.87 3.06
N VAL A 43 -14.99 -4.13 2.99
CA VAL A 43 -15.39 -5.05 1.90
C VAL A 43 -16.91 -5.22 1.91
N LYS A 44 -17.52 -5.46 3.08
CA LYS A 44 -18.98 -5.57 3.22
C LYS A 44 -19.71 -4.27 2.83
N ALA A 45 -19.08 -3.11 3.02
CA ALA A 45 -19.62 -1.82 2.62
C ALA A 45 -19.49 -1.51 1.11
N GLY A 46 -18.93 -2.42 0.31
CA GLY A 46 -18.84 -2.28 -1.15
C GLY A 46 -17.49 -1.80 -1.68
N ALA A 47 -16.41 -1.82 -0.88
CA ALA A 47 -15.08 -1.55 -1.41
C ALA A 47 -14.69 -2.62 -2.45
N HIS A 48 -14.11 -2.20 -3.58
CA HIS A 48 -13.59 -3.06 -4.64
C HIS A 48 -12.06 -3.19 -4.58
N PHE A 49 -11.37 -2.18 -4.07
CA PHE A 49 -9.94 -2.24 -3.82
C PHE A 49 -9.56 -1.52 -2.52
N ILE A 50 -8.39 -1.88 -2.01
CA ILE A 50 -7.84 -1.40 -0.77
C ILE A 50 -6.45 -0.84 -1.01
N GLN A 51 -6.20 0.38 -0.54
CA GLN A 51 -4.84 0.92 -0.44
C GLN A 51 -4.41 0.87 1.02
N THR A 52 -3.30 0.21 1.29
CA THR A 52 -2.77 0.21 2.66
C THR A 52 -1.97 1.48 2.93
N GLN A 53 -1.86 1.83 4.22
CA GLN A 53 -0.83 2.75 4.69
C GLN A 53 0.56 2.19 4.34
N ILE A 54 1.55 3.08 4.23
CA ILE A 54 2.97 2.74 4.09
C ILE A 54 3.41 1.86 5.26
N PHE A 55 4.25 0.88 4.97
CA PHE A 55 4.96 0.10 5.96
C PHE A 55 6.30 -0.40 5.42
N PHE A 56 7.18 -0.83 6.33
CA PHE A 56 8.46 -1.44 5.98
C PHE A 56 8.65 -2.83 6.60
N ASN A 57 7.87 -3.18 7.62
CA ASN A 57 7.88 -4.51 8.23
C ASN A 57 7.10 -5.54 7.38
N VAL A 58 7.74 -6.06 6.34
CA VAL A 58 7.14 -7.04 5.43
C VAL A 58 6.71 -8.34 6.13
N PRO A 59 7.50 -8.94 7.04
CA PRO A 59 7.08 -10.15 7.77
C PRO A 59 5.76 -9.96 8.54
N LYS A 60 5.59 -8.82 9.22
CA LYS A 60 4.34 -8.50 9.92
C LYS A 60 3.18 -8.25 8.96
N PHE A 61 3.44 -7.67 7.79
CA PHE A 61 2.42 -7.53 6.75
C PHE A 61 2.00 -8.89 6.17
N ALA A 62 2.93 -9.82 6.01
CA ALA A 62 2.63 -11.19 5.57
C ALA A 62 1.70 -11.91 6.56
N GLU A 63 1.90 -11.73 7.87
CA GLU A 63 0.99 -12.24 8.91
C GLU A 63 -0.40 -11.58 8.85
N TYR A 64 -0.45 -10.26 8.63
CA TYR A 64 -1.73 -9.58 8.37
C TYR A 64 -2.44 -10.17 7.15
N MET A 65 -1.72 -10.35 6.04
CA MET A 65 -2.26 -10.92 4.81
C MET A 65 -2.70 -12.37 4.98
N ARG A 66 -2.00 -13.18 5.78
CA ARG A 66 -2.44 -14.53 6.14
C ARG A 66 -3.85 -14.51 6.72
N ARG A 67 -4.14 -13.63 7.67
CA ARG A 67 -5.47 -13.51 8.29
C ARG A 67 -6.53 -12.92 7.36
N VAL A 68 -6.13 -12.00 6.48
CA VAL A 68 -7.01 -11.49 5.41
C VAL A 68 -7.40 -12.62 4.45
N ARG A 69 -6.47 -13.54 4.15
CA ARG A 69 -6.72 -14.75 3.36
C ARG A 69 -7.59 -15.76 4.09
N ASP A 70 -7.33 -16.01 5.38
CA ASP A 70 -8.16 -16.89 6.23
C ASP A 70 -9.64 -16.44 6.24
N LEU A 71 -9.89 -15.14 6.09
CA LEU A 71 -11.23 -14.54 5.99
C LEU A 71 -11.79 -14.47 4.55
N GLY A 72 -11.05 -14.94 3.54
CA GLY A 72 -11.44 -14.92 2.13
C GLY A 72 -11.58 -13.50 1.55
N LEU A 73 -10.96 -12.48 2.17
CA LEU A 73 -11.17 -11.09 1.76
C LEU A 73 -10.40 -10.73 0.49
N HIS A 74 -9.19 -11.29 0.32
CA HIS A 74 -8.34 -11.08 -0.86
C HIS A 74 -8.97 -11.55 -2.18
N GLU A 75 -9.97 -12.44 -2.13
CA GLU A 75 -10.73 -12.90 -3.30
C GLU A 75 -11.86 -11.93 -3.66
N LYS A 76 -12.23 -11.04 -2.74
CA LYS A 76 -13.37 -10.10 -2.88
C LYS A 76 -12.92 -8.71 -3.27
N VAL A 77 -11.67 -8.34 -2.95
CA VAL A 77 -11.11 -7.01 -3.21
C VAL A 77 -9.64 -7.10 -3.61
N TYR A 78 -9.20 -6.16 -4.44
CA TYR A 78 -7.78 -6.01 -4.77
C TYR A 78 -7.05 -5.27 -3.65
N ILE A 79 -5.97 -5.85 -3.13
CA ILE A 79 -5.18 -5.22 -2.06
C ILE A 79 -3.90 -4.66 -2.66
N LEU A 80 -3.79 -3.33 -2.62
CA LEU A 80 -2.62 -2.58 -3.03
C LEU A 80 -1.78 -2.23 -1.80
N ALA A 81 -0.62 -2.86 -1.68
CA ALA A 81 0.31 -2.65 -0.58
C ALA A 81 1.03 -1.30 -0.73
N GLY A 82 0.90 -0.45 0.29
CA GLY A 82 1.51 0.87 0.34
C GLY A 82 3.01 0.82 0.60
N VAL A 83 3.80 1.44 -0.27
CA VAL A 83 5.27 1.52 -0.16
C VAL A 83 5.73 2.96 -0.38
N ALA A 84 6.87 3.32 0.21
CA ALA A 84 7.47 4.64 0.00
C ALA A 84 9.00 4.58 0.06
N PRO A 85 9.71 5.33 -0.82
CA PRO A 85 11.16 5.46 -0.73
C PRO A 85 11.57 6.37 0.43
N ILE A 86 12.78 6.14 0.98
CA ILE A 86 13.29 6.89 2.13
C ILE A 86 14.41 7.86 1.70
N LYS A 87 14.20 9.17 1.84
CA LYS A 87 15.18 10.19 1.40
C LYS A 87 16.42 10.28 2.31
N SER A 88 16.29 9.96 3.59
CA SER A 88 17.35 10.18 4.58
C SER A 88 17.18 9.33 5.84
N TYR A 89 18.27 9.19 6.61
CA TYR A 89 18.24 8.63 7.95
C TYR A 89 17.26 9.38 8.89
N GLY A 90 17.21 10.71 8.79
CA GLY A 90 16.28 11.52 9.59
C GLY A 90 14.82 11.16 9.29
N ALA A 91 14.48 10.96 8.02
CA ALA A 91 13.15 10.51 7.60
C ALA A 91 12.84 9.10 8.11
N ALA A 92 13.78 8.15 7.99
CA ALA A 92 13.62 6.79 8.53
C ALA A 92 13.31 6.81 10.03
N ARG A 93 14.13 7.54 10.80
CA ARG A 93 13.97 7.65 12.26
C ARG A 93 12.67 8.35 12.64
N TYR A 94 12.26 9.38 11.89
CA TYR A 94 10.99 10.07 12.13
C TYR A 94 9.81 9.13 11.89
N MET A 95 9.79 8.40 10.78
CA MET A 95 8.76 7.39 10.50
C MET A 95 8.70 6.31 11.59
N ALA A 96 9.84 5.82 12.04
CA ALA A 96 9.94 4.81 13.09
C ALA A 96 9.41 5.26 14.46
N THR A 97 9.56 6.55 14.80
CA THR A 97 9.36 7.02 16.19
C THR A 97 8.24 8.03 16.37
N LYS A 98 7.78 8.68 15.29
CA LYS A 98 6.85 9.82 15.35
C LYS A 98 5.57 9.63 14.54
N VAL A 99 5.50 8.65 13.63
CA VAL A 99 4.32 8.41 12.80
C VAL A 99 3.47 7.30 13.42
N PRO A 100 2.26 7.59 13.94
CA PRO A 100 1.41 6.58 14.58
C PRO A 100 1.02 5.45 13.62
N GLY A 101 1.19 4.21 14.07
CA GLY A 101 0.85 3.02 13.28
C GLY A 101 1.77 2.77 12.08
N MET A 102 2.93 3.42 12.01
CA MET A 102 4.02 3.09 11.10
C MET A 102 4.93 2.07 11.79
N ASP A 103 5.30 1.01 11.06
CA ASP A 103 6.24 0.00 11.53
C ASP A 103 7.46 0.00 10.61
N VAL A 104 8.57 0.56 11.12
CA VAL A 104 9.87 0.62 10.44
C VAL A 104 10.86 -0.23 11.23
N PRO A 105 11.30 -1.38 10.68
CA PRO A 105 12.35 -2.20 11.28
C PRO A 105 13.64 -1.40 11.56
N GLU A 106 14.26 -1.65 12.73
CA GLU A 106 15.50 -0.97 13.13
C GLU A 106 16.63 -1.19 12.12
N GLU A 107 16.67 -2.35 11.47
CA GLU A 107 17.63 -2.67 10.41
C GLU A 107 17.58 -1.67 9.24
N ILE A 108 16.38 -1.17 8.87
CA ILE A 108 16.21 -0.18 7.81
C ILE A 108 16.72 1.19 8.28
N VAL A 109 16.43 1.55 9.53
CA VAL A 109 16.93 2.80 10.15
C VAL A 109 18.46 2.79 10.20
N GLU A 110 19.06 1.70 10.65
CA GLU A 110 20.51 1.51 10.74
C GLU A 110 21.18 1.47 9.36
N ARG A 111 20.57 0.82 8.37
CA ARG A 111 21.05 0.81 6.99
C ARG A 111 21.11 2.23 6.41
N MET A 112 20.08 3.04 6.65
CA MET A 112 20.08 4.46 6.26
C MET A 112 21.12 5.28 7.03
N ARG A 113 21.36 4.97 8.32
CA ARG A 113 22.36 5.64 9.15
C ARG A 113 23.77 5.40 8.63
N LYS A 114 24.11 4.14 8.35
CA LYS A 114 25.43 3.70 7.87
C LYS A 114 25.72 4.14 6.43
N THR A 115 24.69 4.40 5.64
CA THR A 115 24.85 4.89 4.27
C THR A 115 25.36 6.34 4.24
N PRO A 116 26.43 6.64 3.47
CA PRO A 116 26.91 8.01 3.25
C PRO A 116 25.81 8.96 2.77
N LYS A 117 25.85 10.22 3.20
CA LYS A 117 24.73 11.17 3.02
C LYS A 117 24.32 11.32 1.56
N GLU A 118 25.30 11.36 0.67
CA GLU A 118 25.17 11.49 -0.78
C GLU A 118 24.57 10.25 -1.46
N LYS A 119 24.65 9.07 -0.84
CA LYS A 119 24.10 7.80 -1.35
C LYS A 119 22.75 7.40 -0.73
N ARG A 120 22.27 8.13 0.29
CA ARG A 120 21.03 7.76 1.02
C ARG A 120 19.78 7.74 0.15
N LYS A 121 19.68 8.61 -0.85
CA LYS A 121 18.55 8.58 -1.79
C LYS A 121 18.55 7.28 -2.60
N GLU A 122 19.70 6.92 -3.18
CA GLU A 122 19.86 5.66 -3.91
C GLU A 122 19.52 4.46 -3.01
N GLU A 123 19.99 4.47 -1.77
CA GLU A 123 19.69 3.41 -0.81
C GLU A 123 18.21 3.33 -0.44
N GLY A 124 17.54 4.47 -0.27
CA GLY A 124 16.11 4.52 -0.01
C GLY A 124 15.26 3.97 -1.16
N ILE A 125 15.72 4.16 -2.40
CA ILE A 125 15.12 3.53 -3.59
C ILE A 125 15.33 2.02 -3.54
N LYS A 126 16.57 1.55 -3.27
CA LYS A 126 16.87 0.12 -3.14
C LYS A 126 16.00 -0.57 -2.09
N ILE A 127 15.89 0.03 -0.90
CA ILE A 127 15.01 -0.48 0.18
C ILE A 127 13.55 -0.57 -0.30
N CYS A 128 13.04 0.45 -0.99
CA CYS A 128 11.69 0.43 -1.54
C CYS A 128 11.49 -0.71 -2.56
N VAL A 129 12.47 -0.88 -3.46
CA VAL A 129 12.46 -1.95 -4.47
C VAL A 129 12.49 -3.34 -3.82
N GLU A 130 13.34 -3.56 -2.82
CA GLU A 130 13.42 -4.81 -2.07
C GLU A 130 12.10 -5.12 -1.33
N VAL A 131 11.45 -4.10 -0.76
CA VAL A 131 10.12 -4.24 -0.16
C VAL A 131 9.09 -4.63 -1.23
N ILE A 132 9.08 -3.96 -2.38
CA ILE A 132 8.17 -4.30 -3.49
C ILE A 132 8.38 -5.75 -3.95
N GLN A 133 9.63 -6.19 -4.11
CA GLN A 133 9.96 -7.55 -4.50
C GLN A 133 9.43 -8.58 -3.49
N GLN A 134 9.62 -8.35 -2.19
CA GLN A 134 9.07 -9.24 -1.16
C GLN A 134 7.53 -9.24 -1.15
N LEU A 135 6.90 -8.09 -1.38
CA LEU A 135 5.43 -7.98 -1.42
C LEU A 135 4.81 -8.76 -2.58
N ARG A 136 5.49 -8.85 -3.72
CA ARG A 136 5.04 -9.63 -4.88
C ARG A 136 4.92 -11.13 -4.57
N GLU A 137 5.71 -11.62 -3.63
CA GLU A 137 5.70 -13.02 -3.21
C GLU A 137 4.59 -13.34 -2.19
N ILE A 138 3.87 -12.32 -1.67
CA ILE A 138 2.81 -12.53 -0.68
C ILE A 138 1.48 -12.80 -1.40
N PRO A 139 0.88 -14.01 -1.24
CA PRO A 139 -0.38 -14.30 -1.91
C PRO A 139 -1.50 -13.37 -1.45
N GLY A 140 -2.34 -12.95 -2.41
CA GLY A 140 -3.45 -12.02 -2.18
C GLY A 140 -3.07 -10.54 -2.25
N VAL A 141 -1.78 -10.20 -2.41
CA VAL A 141 -1.37 -8.85 -2.82
C VAL A 141 -1.61 -8.70 -4.31
N ALA A 142 -2.45 -7.75 -4.70
CA ALA A 142 -2.79 -7.51 -6.10
C ALA A 142 -1.84 -6.52 -6.79
N GLY A 143 -1.11 -5.73 -6.01
CA GLY A 143 -0.17 -4.74 -6.51
C GLY A 143 0.37 -3.85 -5.40
N VAL A 144 1.07 -2.79 -5.79
CA VAL A 144 1.66 -1.81 -4.87
C VAL A 144 1.14 -0.40 -5.15
N HIS A 145 0.99 0.39 -4.10
CA HIS A 145 0.70 1.82 -4.15
C HIS A 145 1.96 2.58 -3.71
N ILE A 146 2.68 3.15 -4.68
CA ILE A 146 3.95 3.86 -4.44
C ILE A 146 3.64 5.32 -4.06
N MET A 147 3.95 5.67 -2.82
CA MET A 147 3.79 7.02 -2.26
C MET A 147 5.14 7.73 -2.19
N ALA A 148 5.52 8.41 -3.26
CA ALA A 148 6.77 9.16 -3.35
C ALA A 148 6.55 10.66 -3.06
N ILE A 149 6.14 10.99 -1.83
CA ILE A 149 5.76 12.35 -1.41
C ILE A 149 6.92 13.34 -1.65
N GLU A 150 6.68 14.35 -2.47
CA GLU A 150 7.67 15.37 -2.88
C GLU A 150 8.93 14.74 -3.51
N TRP A 151 8.78 13.59 -4.16
CA TRP A 151 9.85 12.85 -4.83
C TRP A 151 9.33 11.99 -5.98
N GLU A 152 8.36 12.52 -6.69
CA GLU A 152 7.65 11.85 -7.77
C GLU A 152 8.61 11.38 -8.88
N GLU A 153 9.74 12.09 -9.06
CA GLU A 153 10.79 11.72 -10.01
C GLU A 153 11.51 10.40 -9.68
N ALA A 154 11.39 9.87 -8.46
CA ALA A 154 11.92 8.55 -8.10
C ALA A 154 11.05 7.39 -8.61
N VAL A 155 9.76 7.64 -8.90
CA VAL A 155 8.81 6.57 -9.24
C VAL A 155 9.24 5.80 -10.48
N PRO A 156 9.64 6.42 -11.62
CA PRO A 156 10.07 5.66 -12.80
C PRO A 156 11.24 4.72 -12.49
N GLN A 157 12.24 5.19 -11.74
CA GLN A 157 13.40 4.39 -11.35
C GLN A 157 12.99 3.21 -10.44
N ILE A 158 12.10 3.44 -9.47
CA ILE A 158 11.60 2.37 -8.58
C ILE A 158 10.86 1.31 -9.39
N VAL A 159 9.96 1.71 -10.30
CA VAL A 159 9.14 0.80 -11.10
C VAL A 159 10.03 -0.04 -12.04
N GLU A 160 11.03 0.58 -12.67
CA GLU A 160 12.00 -0.11 -13.51
C GLU A 160 12.85 -1.10 -12.71
N MET A 161 13.47 -0.66 -11.62
CA MET A 161 14.31 -1.52 -10.76
C MET A 161 13.52 -2.65 -10.10
N ALA A 162 12.23 -2.46 -9.82
CA ALA A 162 11.35 -3.49 -9.28
C ALA A 162 10.84 -4.50 -10.33
N GLY A 163 11.22 -4.33 -11.61
CA GLY A 163 10.78 -5.21 -12.69
C GLY A 163 9.26 -5.15 -12.91
N LEU A 164 8.69 -3.94 -12.79
CA LEU A 164 7.26 -3.67 -13.06
C LEU A 164 7.05 -3.08 -14.47
N LEU A 165 8.11 -2.96 -15.26
CA LEU A 165 8.09 -2.65 -16.69
C LEU A 165 8.49 -3.88 -17.52
N PRO A 166 8.00 -4.01 -18.77
CA PRO A 166 6.99 -3.16 -19.41
C PRO A 166 5.61 -3.35 -18.76
N ARG A 167 4.70 -2.41 -19.02
CA ARG A 167 3.30 -2.58 -18.58
C ARG A 167 2.70 -3.80 -19.30
N PRO A 168 1.82 -4.57 -18.64
CA PRO A 168 1.02 -5.58 -19.32
C PRO A 168 0.25 -4.95 -20.48
N GLU A 169 0.14 -5.67 -21.60
CA GLU A 169 -0.84 -5.34 -22.64
C GLU A 169 -2.23 -5.63 -22.08
N VAL A 170 -3.10 -4.62 -22.09
CA VAL A 170 -4.45 -4.67 -21.50
C VAL A 170 -5.49 -4.81 -22.61
#